data_AF-U9UPF3-F1
#
_entry.id   AF-U9UPF3-F1
#
_cell.length_a   1.000
_cell.length_b   1.000
_cell.length_c   1.000
_cell.angle_alpha   90.00
_cell.angle_beta   90.00
_cell.angle_gamma   90.00
#
_symmetry.space_group_name_H-M   'P 1'
#
loop_
_entity.id
_entity.type
_entity.pdbx_description
1 polymer ?
#
loop_
_entity_poly.entity_id
_entity_poly.type
_entity_poly.pdbx_seq_one_letter_code
_entity_poly.pdbx_strand_id
1 'polypeptide(L)'
;MEFTNINNENSFDPTPKLKSSPIPIKFVSFNHEDIKCINCGENYIKAHFYWQYYCKKCLISYLNEVTDNNLYLDVYYTMKVKCDEHEISQIKVPKTNQECCGNCLIISYFRQISTYNYQMIESEKDCVLCGKSLYQGNDKKITRQCKLCSDCYLISSEYIESTLVKKKIFILYLPWWHVDFWCKNCLSELIFTSDCQKYCEHCLIFYVGCRYCLTTNIVFGLTGQTQCKKCKRISLVKNGDRELDDFLLNSNIYDNLKLSEFMNTVKSIDKYFDPLSLFNSIFEKKSIIEPIKWIPYSQFTNVKEMTRGGFGIIYQATWLSNNETVILKRFEDSKNIDKYFLNELKSFQYCFGLDNEHIIKPYGFTKDAELEDYILVMKYAAEGDLHKYLQNNFAKITWDKQKLDILWQISKGLETIHNKDFMHRDFHSGNILFDCSSDEEWEDNNYFQWKITDLGLSQSVNNKLSNNEIYGVIPYIAPEIFKGSKFSKETDIYSFGMIMWELTTGCKPFANVEH
;
A
#
# COMPACT_ATOMS: atom_id res chain seq x y z
N MET A 1 -4.08 3.36 29.12
CA MET A 1 -4.37 2.46 30.26
C MET A 1 -3.38 1.33 30.20
N GLU A 2 -2.70 1.12 31.31
CA GLU A 2 -1.46 0.37 31.48
C GLU A 2 -1.73 -0.93 32.28
N PHE A 3 -0.82 -1.91 32.15
CA PHE A 3 -0.73 -3.21 32.86
C PHE A 3 -1.70 -4.32 32.42
N THR A 4 -1.25 -5.57 32.22
CA THR A 4 -0.42 -6.38 33.13
C THR A 4 0.82 -7.07 32.53
N ASN A 5 1.93 -6.94 33.27
CA ASN A 5 3.09 -7.83 33.25
C ASN A 5 2.68 -9.29 33.55
N ILE A 6 3.04 -10.22 32.66
CA ILE A 6 3.50 -11.53 33.09
C ILE A 6 5.03 -11.47 33.01
N ASN A 7 5.66 -11.29 34.17
CA ASN A 7 7.11 -11.36 34.32
C ASN A 7 7.60 -12.76 33.92
N ASN A 8 8.18 -12.84 32.74
CA ASN A 8 9.60 -13.13 32.58
C ASN A 8 10.04 -12.42 31.31
N GLU A 9 11.31 -12.00 31.25
CA GLU A 9 12.02 -11.70 30.01
C GLU A 9 12.16 -12.96 29.13
N ASN A 10 11.05 -13.66 28.87
CA ASN A 10 10.97 -14.71 27.90
C ASN A 10 11.01 -14.02 26.54
N SER A 11 12.18 -14.02 25.92
CA SER A 11 12.37 -13.63 24.53
C SER A 11 11.26 -14.25 23.69
N PHE A 12 10.36 -13.43 23.15
CA PHE A 12 9.35 -13.90 22.20
C PHE A 12 10.05 -14.68 21.08
N ASP A 13 9.72 -15.97 20.94
CA ASP A 13 10.23 -16.82 19.87
C ASP A 13 9.08 -17.11 18.89
N PRO A 14 9.15 -16.64 17.63
CA PRO A 14 8.13 -16.91 16.63
C PRO A 14 7.95 -18.41 16.31
N THR A 15 8.96 -19.25 16.54
CA THR A 15 8.89 -20.70 16.26
C THR A 15 9.47 -21.52 17.41
N PRO A 16 8.87 -21.52 18.61
CA PRO A 16 9.50 -22.00 19.86
C PRO A 16 9.90 -23.48 19.86
N LYS A 17 9.37 -24.28 18.92
CA LYS A 17 9.71 -25.70 18.75
C LYS A 17 10.85 -25.96 17.76
N LEU A 18 11.32 -24.93 17.07
CA LEU A 18 12.45 -24.99 16.14
C LEU A 18 13.67 -24.28 16.73
N LYS A 19 14.88 -24.69 16.37
CA LYS A 19 16.10 -23.92 16.68
C LYS A 19 16.46 -22.98 15.53
N SER A 20 17.19 -21.90 15.83
CA SER A 20 17.85 -21.14 14.77
C SER A 20 18.98 -21.97 14.17
N SER A 21 19.03 -22.05 12.85
CA SER A 21 20.10 -22.72 12.13
C SER A 21 21.46 -22.12 12.48
N PRO A 22 22.54 -22.93 12.61
CA PRO A 22 23.90 -22.42 12.83
C PRO A 22 24.46 -21.74 11.58
N ILE A 23 24.05 -22.18 10.38
CA ILE A 23 24.45 -21.64 9.07
C ILE A 23 23.24 -21.03 8.32
N PRO A 24 23.44 -20.09 7.39
CA PRO A 24 22.34 -19.53 6.60
C PRO A 24 21.63 -20.57 5.73
N ILE A 25 20.31 -20.55 5.72
CA ILE A 25 19.45 -21.36 4.85
C ILE A 25 19.35 -20.68 3.48
N LYS A 26 20.19 -21.11 2.54
CA LYS A 26 20.35 -20.51 1.20
C LYS A 26 19.63 -21.26 0.08
N PHE A 27 18.98 -22.37 0.38
CA PHE A 27 18.36 -23.23 -0.63
C PHE A 27 16.93 -22.82 -1.00
N VAL A 28 16.37 -21.75 -0.41
CA VAL A 28 15.04 -21.21 -0.76
C VAL A 28 15.19 -19.75 -1.19
N SER A 29 14.43 -19.30 -2.18
CA SER A 29 14.42 -17.88 -2.55
C SER A 29 13.46 -17.06 -1.66
N PHE A 30 13.71 -15.76 -1.54
CA PHE A 30 12.76 -14.78 -1.01
C PHE A 30 11.82 -14.21 -2.08
N ASN A 31 12.03 -14.60 -3.34
CA ASN A 31 11.19 -14.32 -4.50
C ASN A 31 10.75 -15.66 -5.13
N HIS A 32 9.45 -15.93 -5.22
CA HIS A 32 8.98 -17.17 -5.84
C HIS A 32 9.10 -17.20 -7.37
N GLU A 33 9.35 -16.06 -8.02
CA GLU A 33 9.60 -15.97 -9.47
C GLU A 33 11.06 -16.28 -9.84
N ASP A 34 11.96 -16.46 -8.87
CA ASP A 34 13.35 -16.80 -9.17
C ASP A 34 13.45 -18.21 -9.77
N ILE A 35 13.95 -18.29 -11.00
CA ILE A 35 14.17 -19.57 -11.69
C ILE A 35 15.50 -20.20 -11.26
N LYS A 36 16.54 -19.38 -11.07
CA LYS A 36 17.89 -19.84 -10.73
C LYS A 36 18.25 -19.53 -9.28
N CYS A 37 18.91 -20.48 -8.63
CA CYS A 37 19.44 -20.35 -7.28
C CYS A 37 20.47 -19.23 -7.22
N ILE A 38 20.18 -18.20 -6.41
CA ILE A 38 21.06 -17.05 -6.21
C ILE A 38 22.46 -17.48 -5.69
N ASN A 39 22.55 -18.61 -4.99
CA ASN A 39 23.80 -19.07 -4.38
C ASN A 39 24.66 -19.98 -5.29
N CYS A 40 24.06 -20.78 -6.18
CA CYS A 40 24.82 -21.74 -6.98
C CYS A 40 24.48 -21.77 -8.47
N GLY A 41 23.55 -20.95 -8.95
CA GLY A 41 23.18 -20.82 -10.36
C GLY A 41 22.29 -21.94 -10.92
N GLU A 42 22.13 -23.06 -10.19
CA GLU A 42 21.26 -24.18 -10.57
C GLU A 42 19.79 -23.78 -10.53
N ASN A 43 18.95 -24.43 -11.33
CA ASN A 43 17.52 -24.18 -11.30
C ASN A 43 16.92 -24.57 -9.94
N TYR A 44 16.02 -23.73 -9.44
CA TYR A 44 15.14 -24.10 -8.36
C TYR A 44 14.18 -25.21 -8.83
N ILE A 45 13.88 -26.13 -7.93
CA ILE A 45 12.96 -27.25 -8.18
C ILE A 45 11.71 -27.02 -7.34
N LYS A 46 10.55 -27.28 -7.94
CA LYS A 46 9.27 -27.19 -7.26
C LYS A 46 9.09 -28.36 -6.27
N ALA A 47 8.62 -28.05 -5.07
CA ALA A 47 8.16 -29.04 -4.10
C ALA A 47 6.91 -29.77 -4.63
N HIS A 48 6.66 -30.99 -4.18
CA HIS A 48 5.64 -31.85 -4.77
C HIS A 48 4.22 -31.26 -4.69
N PHE A 49 3.89 -30.61 -3.58
CA PHE A 49 2.51 -30.30 -3.23
C PHE A 49 2.15 -28.81 -3.23
N TYR A 50 3.13 -27.94 -3.01
CA TYR A 50 2.93 -26.50 -2.95
C TYR A 50 3.82 -25.80 -3.99
N TRP A 51 3.46 -24.57 -4.36
CA TRP A 51 4.30 -23.72 -5.22
C TRP A 51 5.49 -23.15 -4.46
N GLN A 52 6.23 -24.04 -3.81
CA GLN A 52 7.45 -23.75 -3.08
C GLN A 52 8.61 -24.24 -3.92
N TYR A 53 9.64 -23.42 -4.00
CA TYR A 53 10.79 -23.67 -4.84
C TYR A 53 12.04 -23.75 -3.98
N TYR A 54 12.86 -24.78 -4.21
CA TYR A 54 14.09 -24.99 -3.46
C TYR A 54 15.22 -25.53 -4.34
N CYS A 55 16.45 -25.17 -4.01
CA CYS A 55 17.64 -25.60 -4.73
C CYS A 55 18.13 -26.91 -4.11
N LYS A 56 18.02 -28.01 -4.86
CA LYS A 56 18.42 -29.34 -4.37
C LYS A 56 19.90 -29.40 -3.98
N LYS A 57 20.79 -28.81 -4.78
CA LYS A 57 22.24 -28.78 -4.52
C LYS A 57 22.57 -28.06 -3.21
N CYS A 58 22.00 -26.87 -3.01
CA CYS A 58 22.21 -26.12 -1.76
C CYS A 58 21.54 -26.78 -0.55
N LEU A 59 20.40 -27.47 -0.74
CA LEU A 59 19.77 -28.23 0.34
C LEU A 59 20.66 -29.38 0.81
N ILE A 60 21.22 -30.15 -0.14
CA ILE A 60 22.15 -31.26 0.20
C ILE A 60 23.39 -30.72 0.90
N SER A 61 23.99 -29.63 0.40
CA SER A 61 25.14 -28.97 1.08
C SER A 61 24.78 -28.58 2.51
N TYR A 62 23.63 -27.93 2.70
CA TYR A 62 23.14 -27.52 4.01
C TYR A 62 22.97 -28.71 4.96
N LEU A 63 22.35 -29.81 4.50
CA LEU A 63 22.14 -31.00 5.32
C LEU A 63 23.46 -31.70 5.69
N ASN A 64 24.47 -31.65 4.83
CA ASN A 64 25.79 -32.23 5.11
C ASN A 64 26.59 -31.40 6.12
N GLU A 65 26.39 -30.08 6.16
CA GLU A 65 27.10 -29.17 7.07
C GLU A 65 26.47 -29.13 8.46
N VAL A 66 25.17 -29.42 8.58
CA VAL A 66 24.45 -29.41 9.86
C VAL A 66 24.54 -30.79 10.52
N THR A 67 25.38 -30.91 11.55
CA THR A 67 25.74 -32.18 12.21
C THR A 67 24.81 -32.60 13.36
N ASP A 68 23.88 -31.73 13.77
CA ASP A 68 23.05 -31.91 14.98
C ASP A 68 21.67 -32.50 14.69
N ASN A 69 21.19 -33.37 15.59
CA ASN A 69 19.82 -33.92 15.64
C ASN A 69 18.72 -32.87 15.96
N ASN A 70 18.99 -31.58 15.78
CA ASN A 70 18.08 -30.50 16.11
C ASN A 70 17.13 -30.19 14.94
N LEU A 71 15.87 -29.89 15.25
CA LEU A 71 14.84 -29.56 14.26
C LEU A 71 14.95 -28.07 13.89
N TYR A 72 15.75 -27.77 12.85
CA TYR A 72 15.91 -26.40 12.31
C TYR A 72 14.85 -26.04 11.27
N LEU A 73 14.30 -27.06 10.61
CA LEU A 73 13.36 -26.92 9.51
C LEU A 73 12.13 -27.81 9.79
N ASP A 74 10.93 -27.28 9.56
CA ASP A 74 9.68 -28.03 9.55
C ASP A 74 9.31 -28.38 8.09
N VAL A 75 9.69 -29.60 7.69
CA VAL A 75 9.71 -30.08 6.30
C VAL A 75 9.08 -31.44 6.21
N TYR A 76 8.28 -31.63 5.16
CA TYR A 76 7.69 -32.90 4.82
C TYR A 76 8.42 -33.52 3.64
N TYR A 77 8.70 -34.80 3.77
CA TYR A 77 9.43 -35.57 2.78
C TYR A 77 8.51 -36.65 2.19
N THR A 78 8.67 -36.88 0.89
CA THR A 78 8.20 -38.09 0.23
C THR A 78 9.42 -38.84 -0.31
N MET A 79 9.44 -40.16 -0.11
CA MET A 79 10.49 -41.01 -0.64
C MET A 79 10.08 -41.54 -2.01
N LYS A 80 11.02 -41.54 -2.97
CA LYS A 80 10.88 -42.34 -4.20
C LYS A 80 11.00 -43.83 -3.86
N VAL A 81 10.04 -44.63 -4.31
CA VAL A 81 9.90 -46.08 -4.02
C VAL A 81 11.02 -46.93 -4.66
N LYS A 82 11.81 -46.40 -5.60
CA LYS A 82 12.92 -47.12 -6.24
C LYS A 82 14.23 -46.39 -6.01
N CYS A 83 14.97 -46.89 -5.02
CA CYS A 83 16.40 -46.63 -4.85
C CYS A 83 17.08 -48.00 -4.93
N ASP A 84 17.96 -48.20 -5.90
CA ASP A 84 18.65 -49.48 -6.09
C ASP A 84 19.68 -49.77 -4.97
N GLU A 85 19.88 -48.83 -4.03
CA GLU A 85 20.84 -48.94 -2.92
C GLU A 85 20.20 -49.34 -1.57
N HIS A 86 18.86 -49.35 -1.43
CA HIS A 86 18.19 -49.69 -0.16
C HIS A 86 16.84 -50.39 -0.35
N GLU A 87 16.62 -51.53 0.32
CA GLU A 87 15.27 -52.05 0.59
C GLU A 87 14.65 -51.22 1.74
N ILE A 88 13.55 -50.50 1.48
CA ILE A 88 12.83 -49.78 2.55
C ILE A 88 11.39 -50.26 2.60
N SER A 89 11.02 -50.85 3.74
CA SER A 89 9.65 -51.22 4.09
C SER A 89 8.76 -49.97 4.14
N GLN A 90 7.62 -50.04 3.49
CA GLN A 90 6.59 -48.99 3.55
C GLN A 90 6.25 -48.64 5.02
N ILE A 91 6.05 -47.33 5.28
CA ILE A 91 5.45 -46.75 6.50
C ILE A 91 6.41 -46.48 7.68
N LYS A 92 7.58 -45.87 7.46
CA LYS A 92 8.21 -45.02 8.49
C LYS A 92 8.74 -43.72 7.90
N VAL A 93 8.20 -42.61 8.40
CA VAL A 93 8.75 -41.26 8.21
C VAL A 93 10.11 -41.22 8.92
N PRO A 94 11.22 -40.95 8.23
CA PRO A 94 12.51 -40.81 8.90
C PRO A 94 12.43 -39.64 9.87
N LYS A 95 12.65 -39.89 11.16
CA LYS A 95 12.73 -38.83 12.19
C LYS A 95 14.10 -38.11 12.19
N THR A 96 15.03 -38.56 11.35
CA THR A 96 16.43 -38.10 11.33
C THR A 96 17.02 -38.09 9.92
N ASN A 97 17.90 -37.12 9.65
CA ASN A 97 18.60 -36.88 8.39
C ASN A 97 19.54 -38.03 7.94
N GLN A 98 19.73 -39.07 8.76
CA GLN A 98 20.72 -40.14 8.54
C GLN A 98 20.20 -41.36 7.75
N GLU A 99 18.92 -41.42 7.39
CA GLU A 99 18.31 -42.62 6.78
C GLU A 99 17.99 -42.48 5.27
N CYS A 100 18.47 -41.44 4.58
CA CYS A 100 18.16 -41.21 3.15
C CYS A 100 19.37 -40.77 2.34
N CYS A 101 19.60 -41.37 1.16
CA CYS A 101 20.55 -40.81 0.20
C CYS A 101 19.96 -39.54 -0.45
N GLY A 102 20.81 -38.54 -0.73
CA GLY A 102 20.39 -37.25 -1.32
C GLY A 102 19.69 -37.34 -2.68
N ASN A 103 19.73 -38.51 -3.33
CA ASN A 103 19.01 -38.79 -4.57
C ASN A 103 17.53 -39.17 -4.36
N CYS A 104 17.15 -39.64 -3.17
CA CYS A 104 15.79 -40.11 -2.86
C CYS A 104 14.89 -39.06 -2.19
N LEU A 105 15.47 -37.95 -1.75
CA LEU A 105 14.79 -36.90 -1.02
C LEU A 105 13.93 -36.05 -1.97
N ILE A 106 12.60 -36.22 -1.91
CA ILE A 106 11.66 -35.29 -2.53
C ILE A 106 11.01 -34.48 -1.42
N ILE A 107 11.16 -33.15 -1.49
CA ILE A 107 10.45 -32.28 -0.56
C ILE A 107 9.00 -32.18 -1.01
N SER A 108 8.12 -32.60 -0.11
CA SER A 108 6.69 -32.44 -0.26
C SER A 108 6.30 -30.98 -0.09
N TYR A 109 6.67 -30.38 1.05
CA TYR A 109 6.52 -28.96 1.34
C TYR A 109 7.28 -28.56 2.61
N PHE A 110 7.52 -27.26 2.76
CA PHE A 110 8.03 -26.58 3.94
C PHE A 110 6.87 -25.88 4.66
N ARG A 111 6.67 -26.11 5.95
CA ARG A 111 5.65 -25.36 6.72
C ARG A 111 6.07 -23.91 6.99
N GLN A 112 7.38 -23.67 7.10
CA GLN A 112 7.94 -22.32 7.27
C GLN A 112 7.85 -21.43 6.02
N ILE A 113 7.29 -21.90 4.90
CA ILE A 113 7.16 -21.10 3.67
C ILE A 113 5.68 -21.01 3.29
N SER A 114 5.10 -19.81 3.36
CA SER A 114 3.70 -19.60 3.01
C SER A 114 3.55 -19.34 1.51
N THR A 115 2.80 -20.20 0.80
CA THR A 115 2.50 -20.07 -0.64
C THR A 115 1.07 -20.51 -0.94
N TYR A 116 0.54 -20.08 -2.09
CA TYR A 116 -0.73 -20.57 -2.62
C TYR A 116 -0.71 -22.09 -2.86
N ASN A 117 -1.86 -22.73 -2.66
CA ASN A 117 -2.06 -24.16 -2.93
C ASN A 117 -3.15 -24.35 -4.00
N TYR A 118 -2.85 -25.14 -5.03
CA TYR A 118 -3.81 -25.57 -6.05
C TYR A 118 -4.14 -27.07 -5.99
N GLN A 119 -3.37 -27.87 -5.23
CA GLN A 119 -3.58 -29.31 -5.12
C GLN A 119 -4.23 -29.72 -3.80
N MET A 120 -5.24 -30.57 -3.92
CA MET A 120 -6.02 -31.09 -2.80
C MET A 120 -5.16 -32.02 -1.94
N ILE A 121 -4.91 -31.66 -0.68
CA ILE A 121 -4.24 -32.54 0.28
C ILE A 121 -5.07 -32.58 1.57
N GLU A 122 -5.23 -33.77 2.14
CA GLU A 122 -5.68 -33.91 3.51
C GLU A 122 -4.62 -33.32 4.44
N SER A 123 -4.86 -32.14 4.99
CA SER A 123 -3.96 -31.56 6.00
C SER A 123 -3.81 -32.54 7.16
N GLU A 124 -2.59 -32.71 7.65
CA GLU A 124 -2.33 -33.60 8.79
C GLU A 124 -3.25 -33.31 9.97
N LYS A 125 -3.72 -34.39 10.60
CA LYS A 125 -4.60 -34.33 11.77
C LYS A 125 -3.94 -33.62 12.94
N ASP A 126 -2.63 -33.79 13.07
CA ASP A 126 -1.84 -33.33 14.20
C ASP A 126 -0.61 -32.55 13.74
N CYS A 127 -0.18 -31.59 14.55
CA CYS A 127 1.05 -30.83 14.32
C CYS A 127 2.27 -31.71 14.60
N VAL A 128 3.20 -31.86 13.64
CA VAL A 128 4.43 -32.66 13.84
C VAL A 128 5.34 -32.10 14.95
N LEU A 129 5.32 -30.79 15.19
CA LEU A 129 6.18 -30.15 16.19
C LEU A 129 5.71 -30.35 17.64
N CYS A 130 4.40 -30.49 17.88
CA CYS A 130 3.86 -30.59 19.25
C CYS A 130 2.84 -31.70 19.48
N GLY A 131 2.42 -32.42 18.44
CA GLY A 131 1.43 -33.49 18.49
C GLY A 131 -0.01 -33.04 18.71
N LYS A 132 -0.30 -31.73 18.77
CA LYS A 132 -1.66 -31.23 18.97
C LYS A 132 -2.50 -31.37 17.70
N SER A 133 -3.78 -31.71 17.88
CA SER A 133 -4.73 -31.79 16.77
C SER A 133 -5.01 -30.41 16.18
N LEU A 134 -4.93 -30.33 14.85
CA LEU A 134 -5.20 -29.14 14.03
C LEU A 134 -6.69 -29.03 13.63
N TYR A 135 -7.61 -29.68 14.34
CA TYR A 135 -9.04 -29.71 13.99
C TYR A 135 -9.96 -29.40 15.18
N GLN A 136 -11.12 -28.80 14.89
CA GLN A 136 -12.26 -28.64 15.81
C GLN A 136 -13.49 -29.30 15.16
N GLY A 137 -14.11 -30.27 15.85
CA GLY A 137 -15.40 -30.85 15.45
C GLY A 137 -15.36 -32.06 14.49
N ASN A 138 -16.56 -32.57 14.16
CA ASN A 138 -16.81 -33.70 13.24
C ASN A 138 -16.96 -33.27 11.77
N ASP A 139 -16.53 -32.05 11.42
CA ASP A 139 -16.70 -31.53 10.06
C ASP A 139 -15.83 -32.30 9.06
N LYS A 140 -16.48 -33.22 8.35
CA LYS A 140 -15.93 -33.95 7.20
C LYS A 140 -15.54 -33.05 6.02
N LYS A 141 -15.77 -31.73 6.10
CA LYS A 141 -15.18 -30.74 5.19
C LYS A 141 -13.76 -30.41 5.65
N ILE A 142 -12.82 -31.29 5.31
CA ILE A 142 -11.39 -31.02 5.39
C ILE A 142 -11.11 -29.76 4.55
N THR A 143 -10.96 -28.59 5.17
CA THR A 143 -10.55 -27.36 4.51
C THR A 143 -9.08 -27.49 4.08
N ARG A 144 -8.86 -27.52 2.76
CA ARG A 144 -7.61 -27.85 2.06
C ARG A 144 -6.64 -26.67 2.00
N GLN A 145 -6.06 -26.26 3.13
CA GLN A 145 -5.13 -25.13 3.23
C GLN A 145 -3.90 -25.48 4.09
N CYS A 146 -2.79 -24.77 3.90
CA CYS A 146 -1.60 -24.94 4.74
C CYS A 146 -1.88 -24.35 6.12
N LYS A 147 -2.08 -25.20 7.12
CA LYS A 147 -2.37 -24.78 8.49
C LYS A 147 -1.09 -24.73 9.32
N LEU A 148 -0.88 -23.65 10.05
CA LEU A 148 0.16 -23.56 11.08
C LEU A 148 -0.46 -23.70 12.48
N CYS A 149 0.17 -24.49 13.34
CA CYS A 149 -0.23 -24.65 14.73
C CYS A 149 0.05 -23.36 15.50
N SER A 150 -0.96 -22.81 16.17
CA SER A 150 -0.83 -21.58 16.97
C SER A 150 0.19 -21.68 18.10
N ASP A 151 0.43 -22.89 18.65
CA ASP A 151 1.44 -23.07 19.71
C ASP A 151 2.88 -23.17 19.19
N CYS A 152 3.06 -23.51 17.91
CA CYS A 152 4.38 -23.71 17.30
C CYS A 152 4.80 -22.56 16.39
N TYR A 153 3.85 -21.74 15.96
CA TYR A 153 4.03 -20.59 15.08
C TYR A 153 3.33 -19.38 15.71
N LEU A 154 4.12 -18.52 16.33
CA LEU A 154 3.65 -17.35 17.05
C LEU A 154 3.86 -16.10 16.20
N ILE A 155 2.79 -15.33 16.05
CA ILE A 155 2.83 -13.98 15.46
C ILE A 155 2.90 -12.98 16.61
N SER A 156 3.76 -11.98 16.50
CA SER A 156 3.74 -10.83 17.40
C SER A 156 3.95 -9.54 16.63
N SER A 157 3.77 -8.43 17.33
CA SER A 157 4.05 -7.11 16.81
C SER A 157 4.59 -6.21 17.91
N GLU A 158 5.31 -5.17 17.52
CA GLU A 158 5.68 -4.11 18.45
C GLU A 158 5.79 -2.76 17.75
N TYR A 159 5.73 -1.69 18.54
CA TYR A 159 6.13 -0.36 18.09
C TYR A 159 7.56 -0.12 18.53
N ILE A 160 8.47 0.13 17.59
CA ILE A 160 9.85 0.55 17.89
C ILE A 160 10.06 1.99 17.47
N GLU A 161 11.03 2.65 18.08
CA GLU A 161 11.52 3.93 17.56
C GLU A 161 12.45 3.67 16.37
N SER A 162 12.14 4.28 15.22
CA SER A 162 12.97 4.20 14.02
C SER A 162 14.34 4.80 14.28
N THR A 163 15.38 4.06 13.91
CA THR A 163 16.76 4.56 14.02
C THR A 163 17.08 5.67 13.03
N LEU A 164 16.29 5.80 11.95
CA LEU A 164 16.49 6.82 10.92
C LEU A 164 15.71 8.10 11.23
N VAL A 165 14.41 7.96 11.51
CA VAL A 165 13.51 9.12 11.59
C VAL A 165 13.04 9.45 13.00
N LYS A 166 13.50 8.70 14.02
CA LYS A 166 13.15 8.92 15.43
C LYS A 166 11.63 8.94 15.72
N LYS A 167 10.84 8.34 14.84
CA LYS A 167 9.38 8.15 14.99
C LYS A 167 9.06 6.71 15.37
N LYS A 168 7.92 6.50 16.06
CA LYS A 168 7.41 5.15 16.32
C LYS A 168 6.92 4.51 15.03
N ILE A 169 7.45 3.34 14.71
CA ILE A 169 7.06 2.52 13.56
C ILE A 169 6.51 1.18 14.06
N PHE A 170 5.60 0.59 13.31
CA PHE A 170 5.02 -0.71 13.64
C PHE A 170 5.80 -1.83 12.93
N ILE A 171 6.17 -2.87 13.67
CA ILE A 171 6.78 -4.07 13.10
C ILE A 171 5.91 -5.28 13.43
N LEU A 172 5.61 -6.06 12.39
CA LEU A 172 4.94 -7.35 12.48
C LEU A 172 5.96 -8.48 12.30
N TYR A 173 6.00 -9.42 13.24
CA TYR A 173 6.89 -10.57 13.24
C TYR A 173 6.13 -11.81 12.78
N LEU A 174 6.40 -12.25 11.55
CA LEU A 174 5.81 -13.45 10.97
C LEU A 174 6.71 -14.68 11.22
N PRO A 175 6.14 -15.80 11.68
CA PRO A 175 6.89 -17.04 11.93
C PRO A 175 7.15 -17.87 10.66
N TRP A 176 6.99 -17.28 9.47
CA TRP A 176 7.27 -17.91 8.18
C TRP A 176 8.03 -16.97 7.22
N TRP A 177 8.58 -17.57 6.18
CA TRP A 177 9.30 -16.96 5.07
C TRP A 177 8.31 -16.45 4.02
N HIS A 178 8.28 -15.13 3.79
CA HIS A 178 7.34 -14.48 2.88
C HIS A 178 7.91 -14.38 1.46
N VAL A 179 7.38 -15.16 0.52
CA VAL A 179 7.95 -15.30 -0.84
C VAL A 179 7.24 -14.49 -1.94
N ASP A 180 6.13 -13.80 -1.61
CA ASP A 180 5.36 -13.04 -2.61
C ASP A 180 6.16 -11.85 -3.15
N PHE A 181 6.05 -11.56 -4.46
CA PHE A 181 6.72 -10.43 -5.12
C PHE A 181 5.81 -9.21 -5.34
N TRP A 182 4.51 -9.32 -5.01
CA TRP A 182 3.57 -8.20 -5.06
C TRP A 182 3.29 -7.64 -3.66
N CYS A 183 3.20 -6.32 -3.54
CA CYS A 183 2.72 -5.66 -2.34
C CYS A 183 1.24 -5.96 -2.13
N LYS A 184 0.85 -6.52 -0.99
CA LYS A 184 -0.58 -6.80 -0.71
C LYS A 184 -1.43 -5.55 -0.51
N ASN A 185 -0.82 -4.39 -0.25
CA ASN A 185 -1.54 -3.14 -0.03
C ASN A 185 -1.88 -2.39 -1.33
N CYS A 186 -0.91 -2.21 -2.24
CA CYS A 186 -1.11 -1.46 -3.48
C CYS A 186 -0.99 -2.28 -4.76
N LEU A 187 -0.74 -3.59 -4.64
CA LEU A 187 -0.57 -4.51 -5.77
C LEU A 187 0.55 -4.13 -6.75
N SER A 188 1.53 -3.35 -6.31
CA SER A 188 2.74 -3.05 -7.10
C SER A 188 3.85 -4.05 -6.82
N GLU A 189 4.74 -4.23 -7.79
CA GLU A 189 5.89 -5.12 -7.67
C GLU A 189 6.83 -4.65 -6.56
N LEU A 190 7.39 -5.59 -5.79
CA LEU A 190 8.31 -5.30 -4.71
C LEU A 190 9.73 -5.18 -5.24
N ILE A 191 10.45 -4.14 -4.80
CA ILE A 191 11.84 -3.93 -5.15
C ILE A 191 12.72 -4.74 -4.19
N PHE A 192 13.54 -5.64 -4.75
CA PHE A 192 14.48 -6.47 -3.98
C PHE A 192 15.82 -5.75 -3.78
N THR A 193 16.28 -5.66 -2.53
CA THR A 193 17.55 -5.00 -2.18
C THR A 193 18.64 -5.99 -1.75
N SER A 194 18.23 -7.24 -1.48
CA SER A 194 19.07 -8.41 -1.27
C SER A 194 18.27 -9.70 -1.48
N ASP A 195 18.92 -10.84 -1.31
CA ASP A 195 18.29 -12.17 -1.35
C ASP A 195 17.30 -12.44 -0.18
N CYS A 196 17.21 -11.54 0.80
CA CYS A 196 16.32 -11.65 1.96
C CYS A 196 15.66 -10.31 2.35
N GLN A 197 15.70 -9.31 1.47
CA GLN A 197 15.06 -8.02 1.68
C GLN A 197 14.36 -7.53 0.42
N LYS A 198 13.13 -7.07 0.60
CA LYS A 198 12.34 -6.42 -0.44
C LYS A 198 11.43 -5.37 0.18
N TYR A 199 11.00 -4.40 -0.60
CA TYR A 199 10.11 -3.36 -0.11
C TYR A 199 9.15 -2.87 -1.20
N CYS A 200 8.03 -2.31 -0.76
CA CYS A 200 7.13 -1.59 -1.63
C CYS A 200 7.50 -0.11 -1.64
N GLU A 201 7.81 0.44 -2.81
CA GLU A 201 8.16 1.85 -2.93
C GLU A 201 6.98 2.79 -2.61
N HIS A 202 5.76 2.40 -3.00
CA HIS A 202 4.55 3.22 -2.81
C HIS A 202 4.00 3.17 -1.38
N CYS A 203 4.11 2.03 -0.69
CA CYS A 203 3.52 1.86 0.65
C CYS A 203 4.53 2.00 1.79
N LEU A 204 5.83 2.12 1.49
CA LEU A 204 6.90 2.09 2.49
C LEU A 204 6.85 0.87 3.44
N ILE A 205 6.41 -0.27 2.90
CA ILE A 205 6.38 -1.54 3.64
C ILE A 205 7.63 -2.33 3.27
N PHE A 206 8.44 -2.67 4.27
CA PHE A 206 9.66 -3.45 4.10
C PHE A 206 9.46 -4.87 4.63
N TYR A 207 9.96 -5.85 3.88
CA TYR A 207 9.94 -7.26 4.24
C TYR A 207 11.39 -7.72 4.43
N VAL A 208 11.74 -8.08 5.65
CA VAL A 208 13.11 -8.45 6.05
C VAL A 208 13.11 -9.88 6.57
N GLY A 209 13.66 -10.80 5.78
CA GLY A 209 13.74 -12.22 6.12
C GLY A 209 14.98 -12.57 6.96
N CYS A 210 14.83 -13.46 7.94
CA CYS A 210 15.96 -14.05 8.65
C CYS A 210 16.39 -15.41 8.05
N ARG A 211 17.52 -15.44 7.35
CA ARG A 211 18.10 -16.65 6.72
C ARG A 211 18.43 -17.79 7.69
N TYR A 212 18.45 -17.56 8.99
CA TYR A 212 18.74 -18.59 9.99
C TYR A 212 17.48 -19.20 10.62
N CYS A 213 16.34 -18.52 10.49
CA CYS A 213 15.11 -18.89 11.19
C CYS A 213 13.93 -19.12 10.23
N LEU A 214 14.06 -18.69 8.97
CA LEU A 214 12.98 -18.61 7.99
C LEU A 214 11.74 -17.86 8.52
N THR A 215 11.99 -16.74 9.19
CA THR A 215 10.96 -15.80 9.67
C THR A 215 11.06 -14.50 8.91
N THR A 216 9.99 -13.70 8.91
CA THR A 216 9.94 -12.41 8.22
C THR A 216 9.49 -11.31 9.16
N ASN A 217 10.23 -10.22 9.21
CA ASN A 217 9.79 -8.97 9.81
C ASN A 217 9.15 -8.11 8.73
N ILE A 218 7.92 -7.66 8.93
CA ILE A 218 7.27 -6.66 8.09
C ILE A 218 7.31 -5.34 8.84
N VAL A 219 7.98 -4.36 8.26
CA VAL A 219 8.14 -3.02 8.83
C VAL A 219 7.22 -2.06 8.09
N PHE A 220 6.34 -1.43 8.85
CA PHE A 220 5.47 -0.36 8.37
C PHE A 220 6.12 0.97 8.74
N GLY A 221 7.00 1.43 7.85
CA GLY A 221 7.76 2.66 8.00
C GLY A 221 9.25 2.47 7.73
N LEU A 222 9.97 3.59 7.73
CA LEU A 222 11.40 3.62 7.47
C LEU A 222 12.19 3.26 8.73
N THR A 223 13.18 2.39 8.59
CA THR A 223 14.13 2.04 9.65
C THR A 223 15.49 1.74 9.05
N GLY A 224 16.56 1.98 9.81
CA GLY A 224 17.93 1.62 9.38
C GLY A 224 18.24 0.17 9.66
N GLN A 225 17.51 -0.45 10.58
CA GLN A 225 17.73 -1.83 10.98
C GLN A 225 16.48 -2.49 11.56
N THR A 226 16.46 -3.81 11.54
CA THR A 226 15.51 -4.62 12.30
C THR A 226 16.24 -5.78 12.96
N GLN A 227 15.63 -6.40 13.97
CA GLN A 227 16.18 -7.55 14.65
C GLN A 227 15.25 -8.75 14.51
N CYS A 228 15.80 -9.92 14.18
CA CYS A 228 15.04 -11.17 14.22
C CYS A 228 14.68 -11.50 15.67
N LYS A 229 13.38 -11.69 15.97
CA LYS A 229 12.93 -12.00 17.33
C LYS A 229 13.46 -13.33 17.87
N LYS A 230 13.68 -14.32 16.99
CA LYS A 230 14.22 -15.64 17.36
C LYS A 230 15.71 -15.62 17.67
N CYS A 231 16.55 -15.33 16.66
CA CYS A 231 18.00 -15.46 16.79
C CYS A 231 18.72 -14.15 17.19
N LYS A 232 17.98 -13.06 17.41
CA LYS A 232 18.49 -11.73 17.80
C LYS A 232 19.51 -11.09 16.83
N ARG A 233 19.73 -11.69 15.65
CA ARG A 233 20.58 -11.10 14.61
C ARG A 233 19.94 -9.82 14.08
N ILE A 234 20.78 -8.79 13.94
CA ILE A 234 20.41 -7.50 13.36
C ILE A 234 20.57 -7.56 11.85
N SER A 235 19.61 -6.99 11.13
CA SER A 235 19.63 -6.82 9.68
C SER A 235 19.53 -5.34 9.35
N LEU A 236 20.53 -4.81 8.65
CA LEU A 236 20.49 -3.44 8.12
C LEU A 236 19.47 -3.38 6.99
N VAL A 237 18.57 -2.40 7.04
CA VAL A 237 17.51 -2.22 6.05
C VAL A 237 17.95 -1.17 5.04
N LYS A 238 17.97 -1.54 3.75
CA LYS A 238 18.24 -0.62 2.64
C LYS A 238 16.96 0.09 2.23
N ASN A 239 16.92 1.42 2.31
CA ASN A 239 15.71 2.21 2.11
C ASN A 239 15.51 2.78 0.68
N GLY A 240 16.33 2.34 -0.28
CA GLY A 240 16.41 2.93 -1.63
C GLY A 240 17.14 4.28 -1.63
N ASP A 241 17.51 4.80 -2.81
CA ASP A 241 18.19 6.10 -3.01
C ASP A 241 17.23 7.29 -2.81
N ARG A 242 16.41 7.26 -1.75
CA ARG A 242 15.48 8.34 -1.45
C ARG A 242 16.21 9.40 -0.63
N GLU A 243 16.15 10.65 -1.12
CA GLU A 243 16.17 11.81 -0.24
C GLU A 243 14.94 11.66 0.68
N LEU A 244 15.25 11.23 1.91
CA LEU A 244 14.33 10.48 2.76
C LEU A 244 13.46 11.45 3.55
N ASP A 245 12.29 11.75 3.02
CA ASP A 245 11.44 12.80 3.58
C ASP A 245 10.47 12.29 4.67
N ASP A 246 10.53 12.95 5.83
CA ASP A 246 9.67 12.74 7.01
C ASP A 246 8.15 12.81 6.72
N PHE A 247 7.80 13.36 5.56
CA PHE A 247 6.45 13.53 5.04
C PHE A 247 5.76 12.22 4.65
N LEU A 248 6.44 11.33 3.92
CA LEU A 248 5.90 10.01 3.55
C LEU A 248 5.60 9.12 4.77
N LEU A 249 6.17 9.47 5.93
CA LEU A 249 5.98 8.77 7.20
C LEU A 249 4.81 9.32 8.02
N ASN A 250 4.35 10.54 7.72
CA ASN A 250 3.25 11.21 8.42
C ASN A 250 1.92 11.12 7.67
N SER A 251 1.92 10.76 6.38
CA SER A 251 0.69 10.50 5.66
C SER A 251 0.07 9.21 6.18
N ASN A 252 -1.26 9.24 6.27
CA ASN A 252 -2.16 8.19 6.75
C ASN A 252 -2.12 6.90 5.88
N ILE A 253 -0.97 6.55 5.28
CA ILE A 253 -0.75 5.35 4.44
C ILE A 253 -1.20 4.09 5.20
N TYR A 254 -1.07 4.09 6.52
CA TYR A 254 -1.44 2.98 7.39
C TYR A 254 -2.86 3.06 7.97
N ASP A 255 -3.63 4.14 7.73
CA ASP A 255 -5.03 4.21 8.20
C ASP A 255 -5.90 3.13 7.52
N ASN A 256 -5.50 2.71 6.32
CA ASN A 256 -6.14 1.63 5.58
C ASN A 256 -5.75 0.23 6.07
N LEU A 257 -4.82 0.11 7.02
CA LEU A 257 -4.43 -1.17 7.59
C LEU A 257 -5.25 -1.48 8.84
N LYS A 258 -5.89 -2.64 8.85
CA LYS A 258 -6.67 -3.15 9.98
C LYS A 258 -5.78 -3.78 11.05
N LEU A 259 -4.69 -3.11 11.43
CA LEU A 259 -3.69 -3.67 12.36
C LEU A 259 -4.31 -4.04 13.72
N SER A 260 -5.23 -3.23 14.25
CA SER A 260 -5.90 -3.51 15.52
C SER A 260 -6.82 -4.73 15.43
N GLU A 261 -7.64 -4.83 14.39
CA GLU A 261 -8.54 -5.96 14.13
C GLU A 261 -7.75 -7.25 13.84
N PHE A 262 -6.68 -7.15 13.06
CA PHE A 262 -5.74 -8.23 12.82
C PHE A 262 -5.14 -8.75 14.12
N MET A 263 -4.63 -7.88 14.99
CA MET A 263 -4.04 -8.30 16.26
C MET A 263 -5.07 -8.91 17.21
N ASN A 264 -6.32 -8.44 17.18
CA ASN A 264 -7.42 -9.08 17.91
C ASN A 264 -7.72 -10.48 17.34
N THR A 265 -7.68 -10.63 16.02
CA THR A 265 -7.86 -11.91 15.34
C THR A 265 -6.75 -12.88 15.73
N VAL A 266 -5.48 -12.45 15.69
CA VAL A 266 -4.31 -13.25 16.12
C VAL A 266 -4.46 -13.74 17.56
N LYS A 267 -4.91 -12.88 18.48
CA LYS A 267 -5.15 -13.24 19.88
C LYS A 267 -6.29 -14.25 20.07
N SER A 268 -7.25 -14.28 19.15
CA SER A 268 -8.39 -15.21 19.19
C SER A 268 -8.12 -16.58 18.55
N ILE A 269 -6.95 -16.76 17.93
CA ILE A 269 -6.56 -18.04 17.33
C ILE A 269 -6.36 -19.08 18.43
N ASP A 270 -7.20 -20.12 18.41
CA ASP A 270 -7.13 -21.23 19.37
C ASP A 270 -6.06 -22.27 18.96
N LYS A 271 -6.29 -23.02 17.86
CA LYS A 271 -5.46 -24.19 17.50
C LYS A 271 -4.55 -24.02 16.29
N TYR A 272 -5.05 -23.33 15.26
CA TYR A 272 -4.33 -23.18 14.00
C TYR A 272 -4.84 -21.98 13.21
N PHE A 273 -4.05 -21.58 12.22
CA PHE A 273 -4.44 -20.56 11.26
C PHE A 273 -3.88 -20.87 9.87
N ASP A 274 -4.54 -20.35 8.83
CA ASP A 274 -4.00 -20.28 7.48
C ASP A 274 -3.19 -18.98 7.33
N PRO A 275 -1.86 -19.05 7.10
CA PRO A 275 -1.01 -17.85 7.06
C PRO A 275 -1.44 -16.85 6.00
N LEU A 276 -1.88 -17.32 4.83
CA LEU A 276 -2.25 -16.47 3.72
C LEU A 276 -3.55 -15.71 4.01
N SER A 277 -4.61 -16.42 4.42
CA SER A 277 -5.88 -15.82 4.80
C SER A 277 -5.72 -14.84 5.96
N LEU A 278 -4.95 -15.22 6.98
CA LEU A 278 -4.69 -14.35 8.13
C LEU A 278 -3.89 -13.11 7.72
N PHE A 279 -2.83 -13.26 6.94
CA PHE A 279 -2.03 -12.13 6.47
C PHE A 279 -2.84 -11.18 5.58
N ASN A 280 -3.68 -11.72 4.70
CA ASN A 280 -4.55 -10.92 3.85
C ASN A 280 -5.59 -10.12 4.66
N SER A 281 -5.95 -10.53 5.88
CA SER A 281 -6.88 -9.79 6.73
C SER A 281 -6.33 -8.44 7.25
N ILE A 282 -5.01 -8.22 7.16
CA ILE A 282 -4.38 -6.93 7.48
C ILE A 282 -4.86 -5.83 6.53
N PHE A 283 -5.05 -6.18 5.26
CA PHE A 283 -5.31 -5.24 4.18
C PHE A 283 -6.83 -5.16 3.95
N GLU A 284 -7.41 -3.96 4.01
CA GLU A 284 -8.83 -3.79 3.68
C GLU A 284 -9.09 -4.21 2.23
N LYS A 285 -10.11 -5.06 2.02
CA LYS A 285 -10.72 -5.21 0.69
C LYS A 285 -11.53 -3.96 0.39
N LYS A 286 -10.89 -2.91 -0.11
CA LYS A 286 -11.58 -1.81 -0.80
C LYS A 286 -10.95 -1.61 -2.17
N SER A 287 -11.75 -1.04 -3.08
CA SER A 287 -11.33 -0.67 -4.44
C SER A 287 -9.92 -0.09 -4.39
N ILE A 288 -9.05 -0.52 -5.29
CA ILE A 288 -7.65 -0.13 -5.39
C ILE A 288 -7.60 1.40 -5.41
N ILE A 289 -7.41 2.02 -4.24
CA ILE A 289 -7.04 3.44 -4.18
C ILE A 289 -5.59 3.41 -4.62
N GLU A 290 -5.32 3.81 -5.87
CA GLU A 290 -3.93 4.01 -6.27
C GLU A 290 -3.32 5.04 -5.31
N PRO A 291 -2.32 4.65 -4.50
CA PRO A 291 -1.68 5.60 -3.61
C PRO A 291 -1.04 6.69 -4.46
N ILE A 292 -1.24 7.96 -4.09
CA ILE A 292 -0.61 9.08 -4.77
C ILE A 292 0.91 8.87 -4.76
N LYS A 293 1.53 8.89 -5.93
CA LYS A 293 2.91 8.42 -6.13
C LYS A 293 3.92 9.53 -5.89
N TRP A 294 5.09 9.16 -5.35
CA TRP A 294 6.26 10.03 -5.37
C TRP A 294 6.85 10.04 -6.79
N ILE A 295 7.15 11.23 -7.31
CA ILE A 295 7.79 11.39 -8.61
C ILE A 295 9.09 12.18 -8.41
N PRO A 296 10.27 11.63 -8.79
CA PRO A 296 11.53 12.37 -8.68
C PRO A 296 11.48 13.69 -9.44
N TYR A 297 11.91 14.80 -8.83
CA TYR A 297 11.83 16.13 -9.45
C TYR A 297 12.60 16.23 -10.77
N SER A 298 13.69 15.46 -10.91
CA SER A 298 14.48 15.34 -12.13
C SER A 298 13.71 14.81 -13.35
N GLN A 299 12.50 14.26 -13.15
CA GLN A 299 11.61 13.85 -14.22
C GLN A 299 10.89 15.02 -14.91
N PHE A 300 10.95 16.23 -14.33
CA PHE A 300 10.28 17.41 -14.85
C PHE A 300 11.28 18.35 -15.51
N THR A 301 10.96 18.76 -16.74
CA THR A 301 11.77 19.69 -17.54
C THR A 301 10.90 20.82 -18.08
N ASN A 302 11.50 21.87 -18.64
CA ASN A 302 10.79 23.04 -19.17
C ASN A 302 9.82 23.67 -18.16
N VAL A 303 10.21 23.71 -16.88
CA VAL A 303 9.38 24.24 -15.80
C VAL A 303 9.20 25.75 -15.98
N LYS A 304 7.95 26.20 -16.16
CA LYS A 304 7.60 27.60 -16.41
C LYS A 304 6.47 28.04 -15.49
N GLU A 305 6.66 29.16 -14.80
CA GLU A 305 5.61 29.77 -13.96
C GLU A 305 4.43 30.21 -14.85
N MET A 306 3.22 29.76 -14.51
CA MET A 306 1.98 30.15 -15.18
C MET A 306 1.26 31.25 -14.44
N THR A 307 1.10 31.07 -13.12
CA THR A 307 0.38 32.01 -12.26
C THR A 307 0.80 31.82 -10.80
N ARG A 308 0.54 32.85 -10.01
CA ARG A 308 0.77 32.91 -8.57
C ARG A 308 -0.50 33.41 -7.90
N GLY A 309 -1.00 32.66 -6.93
CA GLY A 309 -2.22 32.96 -6.18
C GLY A 309 -2.01 32.89 -4.68
N GLY A 310 -3.09 33.05 -3.90
CA GLY A 310 -3.03 33.06 -2.44
C GLY A 310 -2.64 31.73 -1.77
N PHE A 311 -2.67 30.62 -2.52
CA PHE A 311 -2.36 29.27 -2.03
C PHE A 311 -1.09 28.69 -2.68
N GLY A 312 -0.32 29.49 -3.42
CA GLY A 312 0.94 29.06 -4.01
C GLY A 312 1.15 29.48 -5.47
N ILE A 313 2.16 28.85 -6.08
CA ILE A 313 2.60 29.10 -7.46
C ILE A 313 2.30 27.86 -8.31
N ILE A 314 1.71 28.10 -9.48
CA ILE A 314 1.42 27.08 -10.48
C ILE A 314 2.46 27.15 -11.58
N TYR A 315 3.17 26.05 -11.80
CA TYR A 315 4.09 25.88 -12.92
C TYR A 315 3.55 24.85 -13.92
N GLN A 316 3.87 25.06 -15.19
CA GLN A 316 3.74 24.07 -16.26
C GLN A 316 5.09 23.36 -16.43
N ALA A 317 5.10 22.06 -16.65
CA ALA A 317 6.31 21.30 -16.90
C ALA A 317 6.07 20.15 -17.89
N THR A 318 7.15 19.63 -18.48
CA THR A 318 7.15 18.39 -19.28
C THR A 318 7.62 17.22 -18.41
N TRP A 319 6.79 16.18 -18.28
CA TRP A 319 7.13 14.95 -17.57
C TRP A 319 7.77 13.93 -18.52
N LEU A 320 9.06 13.66 -18.33
CA LEU A 320 9.87 12.85 -19.24
C LEU A 320 9.38 11.40 -19.40
N SER A 321 9.06 10.72 -18.30
CA SER A 321 8.67 9.30 -18.34
C SER A 321 7.37 9.05 -19.13
N ASN A 322 6.45 10.02 -19.11
CA ASN A 322 5.14 9.89 -19.76
C ASN A 322 5.04 10.70 -21.05
N ASN A 323 6.04 11.53 -21.36
CA ASN A 323 6.03 12.49 -22.46
C ASN A 323 4.76 13.38 -22.45
N GLU A 324 4.36 13.84 -21.26
CA GLU A 324 3.12 14.58 -21.04
C GLU A 324 3.41 15.96 -20.45
N THR A 325 2.53 16.93 -20.73
CA THR A 325 2.55 18.23 -20.04
C THR A 325 1.77 18.12 -18.73
N VAL A 326 2.36 18.58 -17.62
CA VAL A 326 1.78 18.51 -16.28
C VAL A 326 1.77 19.87 -15.60
N ILE A 327 0.95 19.99 -14.56
CA ILE A 327 0.96 21.09 -13.63
C ILE A 327 1.73 20.69 -12.37
N LEU A 328 2.60 21.58 -11.94
CA LEU A 328 3.33 21.55 -10.67
C LEU A 328 2.78 22.66 -9.77
N LYS A 329 1.96 22.30 -8.78
CA LYS A 329 1.43 23.25 -7.79
C LYS A 329 2.34 23.27 -6.57
N ARG A 330 3.07 24.37 -6.42
CA ARG A 330 3.99 24.65 -5.29
C ARG A 330 3.27 25.52 -4.27
N PHE A 331 3.40 25.20 -3.00
CA PHE A 331 2.85 25.98 -1.90
C PHE A 331 3.98 26.87 -1.32
N GLU A 332 3.70 28.15 -1.08
CA GLU A 332 4.71 29.07 -0.51
C GLU A 332 4.80 28.88 1.02
N ASP A 333 5.99 29.05 1.62
CA ASP A 333 6.32 28.82 3.06
C ASP A 333 6.50 27.34 3.55
N SER A 334 6.95 26.42 2.69
CA SER A 334 7.17 25.00 3.04
C SER A 334 8.38 24.65 3.92
N LYS A 335 9.01 25.61 4.62
CA LYS A 335 10.02 25.28 5.66
C LYS A 335 9.44 24.42 6.80
N ASN A 336 8.11 24.37 6.92
CA ASN A 336 7.36 23.32 7.58
C ASN A 336 6.37 22.71 6.57
N ILE A 337 5.98 21.44 6.76
CA ILE A 337 4.99 20.80 5.90
C ILE A 337 3.72 21.66 5.89
N ASP A 338 3.40 22.24 4.73
CA ASP A 338 2.24 23.10 4.56
C ASP A 338 0.97 22.27 4.83
N LYS A 339 0.14 22.77 5.74
CA LYS A 339 -1.18 22.22 6.06
C LYS A 339 -2.05 22.12 4.80
N TYR A 340 -1.97 23.07 3.88
CA TYR A 340 -2.72 23.11 2.62
C TYR A 340 -2.28 21.99 1.67
N PHE A 341 -0.98 21.79 1.48
CA PHE A 341 -0.45 20.67 0.69
C PHE A 341 -0.92 19.32 1.25
N LEU A 342 -0.80 19.11 2.56
CA LEU A 342 -1.26 17.88 3.21
C LEU A 342 -2.76 17.67 3.05
N ASN A 343 -3.53 18.74 3.18
CA ASN A 343 -4.97 18.70 3.09
C ASN A 343 -5.42 18.37 1.66
N GLU A 344 -4.77 18.96 0.66
CA GLU A 344 -5.02 18.66 -0.75
C GLU A 344 -4.64 17.22 -1.12
N LEU A 345 -3.44 16.78 -0.69
CA LEU A 345 -2.98 15.41 -0.93
C LEU A 345 -3.94 14.38 -0.32
N LYS A 346 -4.38 14.61 0.92
CA LYS A 346 -5.39 13.76 1.58
C LYS A 346 -6.71 13.77 0.82
N SER A 347 -7.18 14.96 0.43
CA SER A 347 -8.44 15.09 -0.30
C SER A 347 -8.39 14.34 -1.63
N PHE A 348 -7.30 14.43 -2.39
CA PHE A 348 -7.09 13.63 -3.58
C PHE A 348 -7.07 12.13 -3.27
N GLN A 349 -6.40 11.69 -2.21
CA GLN A 349 -6.32 10.26 -1.86
C GLN A 349 -7.70 9.64 -1.53
N TYR A 350 -8.63 10.43 -0.98
CA TYR A 350 -9.98 9.96 -0.64
C TYR A 350 -11.00 10.20 -1.75
N CYS A 351 -10.89 11.32 -2.46
CA CYS A 351 -11.87 11.77 -3.46
C CYS A 351 -11.51 11.33 -4.88
N PHE A 352 -10.27 10.93 -5.16
CA PHE A 352 -9.87 10.37 -6.44
C PHE A 352 -9.85 8.83 -6.37
N GLY A 353 -10.50 8.17 -7.32
CA GLY A 353 -10.64 6.72 -7.39
C GLY A 353 -10.88 6.29 -8.84
N LEU A 354 -10.82 4.97 -9.10
CA LEU A 354 -10.88 4.42 -10.46
C LEU A 354 -12.13 4.82 -11.25
N ASP A 355 -13.24 5.13 -10.57
CA ASP A 355 -14.51 5.52 -11.20
C ASP A 355 -14.74 7.06 -11.20
N ASN A 356 -13.75 7.86 -10.80
CA ASN A 356 -13.93 9.30 -10.55
C ASN A 356 -13.44 10.17 -11.71
N GLU A 357 -14.28 10.25 -12.75
CA GLU A 357 -13.96 10.96 -13.98
C GLU A 357 -14.18 12.49 -13.90
N HIS A 358 -14.68 13.06 -12.80
CA HIS A 358 -14.99 14.51 -12.71
C HIS A 358 -14.11 15.29 -11.72
N ILE A 359 -13.00 14.71 -11.28
CA ILE A 359 -11.97 15.36 -10.47
C ILE A 359 -10.68 15.41 -11.29
N ILE A 360 -9.94 16.51 -11.23
CA ILE A 360 -8.66 16.62 -11.95
C ILE A 360 -7.73 15.49 -11.49
N LYS A 361 -7.08 14.82 -12.43
CA LYS A 361 -6.23 13.67 -12.14
C LYS A 361 -4.97 14.11 -11.38
N PRO A 362 -4.77 13.68 -10.12
CA PRO A 362 -3.49 13.82 -9.45
C PRO A 362 -2.56 12.71 -9.96
N TYR A 363 -1.35 13.07 -10.37
CA TYR A 363 -0.32 12.09 -10.72
C TYR A 363 0.49 11.68 -9.50
N GLY A 364 0.73 12.61 -8.60
CA GLY A 364 1.71 12.41 -7.56
C GLY A 364 2.04 13.67 -6.80
N PHE A 365 3.18 13.60 -6.12
CA PHE A 365 3.87 14.75 -5.59
C PHE A 365 5.38 14.58 -5.76
N THR A 366 6.08 15.68 -5.69
CA THR A 366 7.54 15.77 -5.81
C THR A 366 8.06 16.79 -4.80
N LYS A 367 9.38 16.95 -4.73
CA LYS A 367 10.04 17.97 -3.91
C LYS A 367 11.16 18.61 -4.71
N ASP A 368 11.18 19.93 -4.72
CA ASP A 368 12.31 20.67 -5.27
C ASP A 368 13.52 20.52 -4.33
N ALA A 369 14.62 19.95 -4.83
CA ALA A 369 15.80 19.69 -4.01
C ALA A 369 16.53 20.96 -3.57
N GLU A 370 16.38 22.08 -4.30
CA GLU A 370 17.04 23.35 -3.96
C GLU A 370 16.26 24.15 -2.91
N LEU A 371 14.93 24.13 -3.02
CA LEU A 371 14.04 24.92 -2.16
C LEU A 371 13.44 24.11 -1.00
N GLU A 372 13.56 22.78 -1.05
CA GLU A 372 12.94 21.81 -0.14
C GLU A 372 11.40 21.87 -0.10
N ASP A 373 10.77 22.51 -1.09
CA ASP A 373 9.33 22.69 -1.17
C ASP A 373 8.64 21.45 -1.76
N TYR A 374 7.57 20.99 -1.13
CA TYR A 374 6.71 19.96 -1.70
C TYR A 374 5.80 20.53 -2.78
N ILE A 375 5.62 19.76 -3.84
CA ILE A 375 4.91 20.17 -5.05
C ILE A 375 3.94 19.06 -5.44
N LEU A 376 2.66 19.39 -5.66
CA LEU A 376 1.69 18.48 -6.25
C LEU A 376 1.88 18.40 -7.76
N VAL A 377 1.80 17.18 -8.29
CA VAL A 377 1.86 16.90 -9.73
C VAL A 377 0.47 16.49 -10.18
N MET A 378 -0.13 17.23 -11.10
CA MET A 378 -1.49 17.00 -11.58
C MET A 378 -1.60 17.20 -13.09
N LYS A 379 -2.68 16.68 -13.68
CA LYS A 379 -2.95 16.80 -15.11
C LYS A 379 -3.11 18.26 -15.54
N TYR A 380 -2.56 18.58 -16.71
CA TYR A 380 -2.72 19.89 -17.33
C TYR A 380 -4.00 19.95 -18.16
N ALA A 381 -4.88 20.90 -17.84
CA ALA A 381 -6.09 21.18 -18.60
C ALA A 381 -5.86 22.37 -19.55
N ALA A 382 -5.56 22.08 -20.81
CA ALA A 382 -5.10 23.08 -21.78
C ALA A 382 -6.14 24.15 -22.14
N GLU A 383 -7.42 23.82 -22.09
CA GLU A 383 -8.53 24.73 -22.42
C GLU A 383 -8.90 25.67 -21.26
N GLY A 384 -8.30 25.48 -20.09
CA GLY A 384 -8.45 26.35 -18.94
C GLY A 384 -9.75 26.13 -18.16
N ASP A 385 -10.21 27.19 -17.50
CA ASP A 385 -11.32 27.17 -16.55
C ASP A 385 -12.68 27.56 -17.16
N LEU A 386 -13.76 27.14 -16.49
CA LEU A 386 -15.13 27.39 -16.93
C LEU A 386 -15.43 28.89 -17.06
N HIS A 387 -14.86 29.72 -16.19
CA HIS A 387 -15.06 31.17 -16.26
C HIS A 387 -14.57 31.73 -17.61
N LYS A 388 -13.33 31.43 -17.99
CA LYS A 388 -12.78 31.84 -19.31
C LYS A 388 -13.53 31.21 -20.47
N TYR A 389 -13.93 29.95 -20.35
CA TYR A 389 -14.73 29.28 -21.37
C TYR A 389 -16.04 30.02 -21.63
N LEU A 390 -16.76 30.42 -20.58
CA LEU A 390 -18.00 31.16 -20.70
C LEU A 390 -17.77 32.54 -21.33
N GLN A 391 -16.73 33.27 -20.94
CA GLN A 391 -16.41 34.56 -21.58
C GLN A 391 -16.25 34.45 -23.11
N ASN A 392 -15.69 33.34 -23.60
CA ASN A 392 -15.42 33.14 -25.02
C ASN A 392 -16.57 32.48 -25.79
N ASN A 393 -17.40 31.67 -25.12
CA ASN A 393 -18.36 30.77 -25.78
C ASN A 393 -19.80 30.93 -25.31
N PHE A 394 -20.12 31.83 -24.37
CA PHE A 394 -21.46 31.97 -23.80
C PHE A 394 -22.57 32.09 -24.86
N ALA A 395 -22.35 32.88 -25.92
CA ALA A 395 -23.31 33.08 -26.99
C ALA A 395 -23.52 31.83 -27.89
N LYS A 396 -22.60 30.87 -27.84
CA LYS A 396 -22.63 29.63 -28.65
C LYS A 396 -23.25 28.46 -27.92
N ILE A 397 -23.22 28.46 -26.58
CA ILE A 397 -23.69 27.34 -25.77
C ILE A 397 -25.18 27.46 -25.42
N THR A 398 -25.92 26.36 -25.56
CA THR A 398 -27.38 26.33 -25.41
C THR A 398 -27.84 25.51 -24.21
N TRP A 399 -29.05 25.79 -23.74
CA TRP A 399 -29.68 25.09 -22.60
C TRP A 399 -30.22 23.71 -22.93
N ASP A 400 -30.64 23.48 -24.17
CA ASP A 400 -31.22 22.20 -24.61
C ASP A 400 -30.24 21.02 -24.51
N LYS A 401 -28.92 21.30 -24.48
CA LYS A 401 -27.90 20.26 -24.33
C LYS A 401 -26.68 20.72 -23.52
N GLN A 402 -25.93 21.72 -24.00
CA GLN A 402 -24.57 21.98 -23.52
C GLN A 402 -24.51 22.50 -22.08
N LYS A 403 -25.33 23.48 -21.71
CA LYS A 403 -25.32 24.02 -20.34
C LYS A 403 -25.77 22.99 -19.30
N LEU A 404 -26.76 22.16 -19.64
CA LEU A 404 -27.23 21.07 -18.78
C LEU A 404 -26.15 19.99 -18.63
N ASP A 405 -25.45 19.67 -19.70
CA ASP A 405 -24.34 18.71 -19.68
C ASP A 405 -23.20 19.21 -18.78
N ILE A 406 -22.78 20.48 -18.93
CA ILE A 406 -21.79 21.12 -18.04
C ILE A 406 -22.23 20.99 -16.57
N LEU A 407 -23.47 21.36 -16.24
CA LEU A 407 -23.98 21.28 -14.87
C LEU A 407 -24.04 19.85 -14.34
N TRP A 408 -24.42 18.90 -15.18
CA TRP A 408 -24.47 17.49 -14.81
C TRP A 408 -23.07 16.98 -14.46
N GLN A 409 -22.05 17.25 -15.29
CA GLN A 409 -20.67 16.85 -15.03
C GLN A 409 -20.12 17.49 -13.74
N ILE A 410 -20.36 18.78 -13.54
CA ILE A 410 -19.96 19.50 -12.31
C ILE A 410 -20.66 18.89 -11.08
N SER A 411 -21.96 18.60 -11.18
CA SER A 411 -22.72 18.00 -10.07
C SER A 411 -22.21 16.59 -9.73
N LYS A 412 -21.79 15.81 -10.72
CA LYS A 412 -21.20 14.49 -10.52
C LYS A 412 -19.86 14.56 -9.81
N GLY A 413 -19.00 15.51 -10.17
CA GLY A 413 -17.77 15.76 -9.42
C GLY A 413 -18.03 16.14 -7.97
N LEU A 414 -19.02 17.01 -7.73
CA LEU A 414 -19.34 17.47 -6.37
C LEU A 414 -19.95 16.34 -5.52
N GLU A 415 -20.84 15.53 -6.11
CA GLU A 415 -21.39 14.31 -5.50
C GLU A 415 -20.27 13.37 -5.06
N THR A 416 -19.23 13.18 -5.89
CA THR A 416 -18.07 12.35 -5.54
C THR A 416 -17.35 12.84 -4.29
N ILE A 417 -17.10 14.15 -4.17
CA ILE A 417 -16.47 14.75 -2.98
C ILE A 417 -17.37 14.53 -1.75
N HIS A 418 -18.67 14.85 -1.88
CA HIS A 418 -19.63 14.76 -0.79
C HIS A 418 -19.87 13.32 -0.31
N ASN A 419 -19.86 12.34 -1.20
CA ASN A 419 -20.01 10.91 -0.84
C ASN A 419 -18.81 10.35 -0.06
N LYS A 420 -17.66 11.05 -0.06
CA LYS A 420 -16.49 10.74 0.77
C LYS A 420 -16.48 11.47 2.10
N ASP A 421 -17.57 12.17 2.44
CA ASP A 421 -17.68 13.05 3.61
C ASP A 421 -16.66 14.19 3.63
N PHE A 422 -16.32 14.69 2.44
CA PHE A 422 -15.58 15.93 2.24
C PHE A 422 -16.50 17.05 1.75
N MET A 423 -16.05 18.29 1.89
CA MET A 423 -16.63 19.50 1.32
C MET A 423 -15.52 20.37 0.70
N HIS A 424 -15.80 21.03 -0.41
CA HIS A 424 -14.80 21.74 -1.21
C HIS A 424 -14.37 23.08 -0.60
N ARG A 425 -15.34 23.87 -0.07
CA ARG A 425 -15.18 25.19 0.57
C ARG A 425 -14.75 26.37 -0.32
N ASP A 426 -14.18 26.09 -1.49
CA ASP A 426 -13.82 27.10 -2.49
C ASP A 426 -14.35 26.74 -3.88
N PHE A 427 -15.64 26.40 -3.93
CA PHE A 427 -16.27 25.91 -5.14
C PHE A 427 -16.72 27.07 -6.02
N HIS A 428 -16.09 27.27 -7.19
CA HIS A 428 -16.44 28.33 -8.13
C HIS A 428 -16.02 27.96 -9.54
N SER A 429 -16.47 28.71 -10.56
CA SER A 429 -16.18 28.43 -11.98
C SER A 429 -14.68 28.45 -12.33
N GLY A 430 -13.86 29.24 -11.63
CA GLY A 430 -12.40 29.21 -11.76
C GLY A 430 -11.73 27.89 -11.32
N ASN A 431 -12.41 27.07 -10.51
CA ASN A 431 -11.93 25.76 -10.03
C ASN A 431 -12.61 24.60 -10.78
N ILE A 432 -13.24 24.87 -11.93
CA ILE A 432 -13.78 23.88 -12.86
C ILE A 432 -12.96 23.97 -14.14
N LEU A 433 -12.19 22.93 -14.46
CA LEU A 433 -11.30 22.89 -15.60
C LEU A 433 -11.89 22.07 -16.74
N PHE A 434 -11.57 22.45 -17.98
CA PHE A 434 -11.90 21.70 -19.19
C PHE A 434 -10.73 20.84 -19.64
N ASP A 435 -10.86 19.53 -19.46
CA ASP A 435 -9.93 18.51 -19.91
C ASP A 435 -10.41 17.93 -21.25
N CYS A 436 -9.75 18.35 -22.33
CA CYS A 436 -10.02 17.92 -23.70
C CYS A 436 -9.48 16.51 -24.03
N SER A 437 -8.82 15.83 -23.09
CA SER A 437 -8.05 14.63 -23.41
C SER A 437 -8.89 13.49 -23.99
N SER A 438 -8.51 13.08 -25.19
CA SER A 438 -8.93 11.87 -25.88
C SER A 438 -8.11 10.65 -25.43
N ASP A 439 -7.85 10.52 -24.12
CA ASP A 439 -7.01 9.43 -23.58
C ASP A 439 -7.73 8.07 -23.61
N GLU A 440 -9.00 8.03 -24.04
CA GLU A 440 -9.72 6.80 -24.36
C GLU A 440 -9.69 6.57 -25.87
N GLU A 441 -9.18 5.41 -26.29
CA GLU A 441 -9.22 4.88 -27.68
C GLU A 441 -10.65 4.67 -28.24
N TRP A 442 -11.67 5.22 -27.58
CA TRP A 442 -13.06 5.12 -27.92
C TRP A 442 -13.50 6.48 -28.48
N GLU A 443 -13.46 6.60 -29.82
CA GLU A 443 -13.80 7.81 -30.61
C GLU A 443 -15.18 8.43 -30.27
N ASP A 444 -16.02 7.79 -29.45
CA ASP A 444 -17.36 8.24 -29.07
C ASP A 444 -17.49 8.81 -27.64
N ASN A 445 -16.45 8.79 -26.80
CA ASN A 445 -16.53 9.18 -25.37
C ASN A 445 -16.13 10.63 -25.03
N ASN A 446 -16.67 11.62 -25.73
CA ASN A 446 -16.51 13.05 -25.41
C ASN A 446 -17.26 13.50 -24.12
N TYR A 447 -17.64 12.59 -23.22
CA TYR A 447 -18.63 12.85 -22.16
C TYR A 447 -18.06 13.43 -20.85
N PHE A 448 -16.74 13.43 -20.64
CA PHE A 448 -16.13 13.75 -19.34
C PHE A 448 -15.08 14.85 -19.43
N GLN A 449 -15.50 16.05 -19.81
CA GLN A 449 -14.60 17.17 -20.08
C GLN A 449 -14.43 18.11 -18.88
N TRP A 450 -15.43 18.25 -18.02
CA TRP A 450 -15.37 19.16 -16.88
C TRP A 450 -14.90 18.47 -15.61
N LYS A 451 -13.80 18.97 -15.04
CA LYS A 451 -13.14 18.41 -13.85
C LYS A 451 -13.05 19.46 -12.75
N ILE A 452 -13.39 19.09 -11.52
CA ILE A 452 -13.18 19.93 -10.34
C ILE A 452 -11.69 19.86 -9.94
N THR A 453 -11.10 21.00 -9.59
CA THR A 453 -9.71 21.13 -9.12
C THR A 453 -9.65 21.90 -7.79
N ASP A 454 -8.44 22.08 -7.26
CA ASP A 454 -8.11 22.86 -6.06
C ASP A 454 -8.83 22.39 -4.79
N LEU A 455 -8.43 21.21 -4.32
CA LEU A 455 -8.92 20.65 -3.06
C LEU A 455 -8.07 21.09 -1.86
N GLY A 456 -7.25 22.14 -2.00
CA GLY A 456 -6.35 22.62 -0.93
C GLY A 456 -7.07 23.09 0.32
N LEU A 457 -8.28 23.61 0.15
CA LEU A 457 -9.17 23.99 1.25
C LEU A 457 -10.16 22.89 1.64
N SER A 458 -10.27 21.81 0.87
CA SER A 458 -11.26 20.74 1.08
C SER A 458 -11.06 20.04 2.42
N GLN A 459 -12.14 19.80 3.17
CA GLN A 459 -12.02 19.20 4.50
C GLN A 459 -13.06 18.13 4.74
N SER A 460 -12.72 17.15 5.58
CA SER A 460 -13.71 16.21 6.10
C SER A 460 -14.73 16.96 6.97
N VAL A 461 -16.01 16.68 6.75
CA VAL A 461 -17.14 17.25 7.51
C VAL A 461 -17.04 16.94 9.02
N ASN A 462 -16.32 15.87 9.38
CA ASN A 462 -16.13 15.44 10.77
C ASN A 462 -14.88 16.02 11.44
N ASN A 463 -14.14 16.92 10.77
CA ASN A 463 -12.89 17.45 11.31
C ASN A 463 -13.14 18.43 12.47
N LYS A 464 -12.89 17.98 13.71
CA LYS A 464 -13.06 18.80 14.93
C LYS A 464 -12.06 19.96 15.05
N LEU A 465 -11.01 19.97 14.24
CA LEU A 465 -9.95 20.99 14.23
C LEU A 465 -10.17 22.07 13.15
N SER A 466 -11.36 22.11 12.51
CA SER A 466 -11.67 23.12 11.48
C SER A 466 -11.58 24.54 12.06
N ASN A 467 -10.75 25.40 11.45
CA ASN A 467 -10.83 26.84 11.70
C ASN A 467 -12.06 27.40 10.97
N ASN A 468 -12.82 28.28 11.64
CA ASN A 468 -13.93 29.02 11.01
C ASN A 468 -13.43 30.21 10.16
N GLU A 469 -12.20 30.12 9.64
CA GLU A 469 -11.69 31.13 8.72
C GLU A 469 -12.52 31.09 7.43
N ILE A 470 -12.96 32.27 7.01
CA ILE A 470 -13.74 32.45 5.80
C ILE A 470 -12.76 32.48 4.64
N TYR A 471 -12.82 31.44 3.80
CA TYR A 471 -12.07 31.34 2.57
C TYR A 471 -13.03 31.31 1.38
N GLY A 472 -12.46 31.59 0.20
CA GLY A 472 -13.10 31.44 -1.09
C GLY A 472 -13.50 32.76 -1.74
N VAL A 473 -14.04 32.65 -2.95
CA VAL A 473 -14.44 33.82 -3.76
C VAL A 473 -15.79 34.35 -3.27
N ILE A 474 -15.81 35.54 -2.65
CA ILE A 474 -16.96 36.14 -1.93
C ILE A 474 -18.33 35.90 -2.61
N PRO A 475 -18.51 36.19 -3.91
CA PRO A 475 -19.78 35.92 -4.62
C PRO A 475 -20.32 34.49 -4.51
N TYR A 476 -19.45 33.49 -4.31
CA TYR A 476 -19.77 32.07 -4.23
C TYR A 476 -19.96 31.58 -2.79
N ILE A 477 -19.63 32.39 -1.78
CA ILE A 477 -19.72 31.99 -0.37
C ILE A 477 -21.17 32.09 0.12
N ALA A 478 -21.65 31.03 0.75
CA ALA A 478 -22.99 30.98 1.30
C ALA A 478 -23.22 32.03 2.40
N PRO A 479 -24.37 32.74 2.42
CA PRO A 479 -24.60 33.87 3.32
C PRO A 479 -24.53 33.52 4.80
N GLU A 480 -24.82 32.27 5.17
CA GLU A 480 -24.70 31.76 6.54
C GLU A 480 -23.26 31.72 7.05
N ILE A 481 -22.25 31.60 6.17
CA ILE A 481 -20.83 31.60 6.56
C ILE A 481 -20.43 32.97 7.11
N PHE A 482 -20.91 34.06 6.48
CA PHE A 482 -20.70 35.42 6.99
C PHE A 482 -21.41 35.68 8.32
N LYS A 483 -22.39 34.84 8.70
CA LYS A 483 -23.06 34.89 10.00
C LYS A 483 -22.38 34.02 11.07
N GLY A 484 -21.22 33.45 10.76
CA GLY A 484 -20.42 32.62 11.68
C GLY A 484 -20.81 31.14 11.70
N SER A 485 -21.66 30.69 10.77
CA SER A 485 -21.90 29.25 10.58
C SER A 485 -20.65 28.54 10.08
N LYS A 486 -20.57 27.23 10.36
CA LYS A 486 -19.51 26.38 9.83
C LYS A 486 -19.80 26.04 8.36
N PHE A 487 -18.74 25.84 7.59
CA PHE A 487 -18.83 25.23 6.28
C PHE A 487 -19.43 23.82 6.37
N SER A 488 -20.21 23.45 5.36
CA SER A 488 -20.88 22.16 5.24
C SER A 488 -21.06 21.78 3.77
N LYS A 489 -21.54 20.57 3.48
CA LYS A 489 -21.85 20.14 2.10
C LYS A 489 -22.87 21.08 1.45
N GLU A 490 -23.85 21.57 2.22
CA GLU A 490 -24.87 22.50 1.76
C GLU A 490 -24.28 23.85 1.32
N THR A 491 -23.16 24.27 1.91
CA THR A 491 -22.50 25.52 1.51
C THR A 491 -21.86 25.41 0.12
N ASP A 492 -21.35 24.23 -0.26
CA ASP A 492 -20.90 23.99 -1.63
C ASP A 492 -22.10 23.97 -2.62
N ILE A 493 -23.28 23.52 -2.18
CA ILE A 493 -24.51 23.54 -3.00
C ILE A 493 -24.95 24.97 -3.29
N TYR A 494 -24.82 25.89 -2.33
CA TYR A 494 -25.03 27.32 -2.59
C TYR A 494 -24.08 27.82 -3.67
N SER A 495 -22.78 27.50 -3.56
CA SER A 495 -21.77 27.88 -4.54
C SER A 495 -22.06 27.28 -5.93
N PHE A 496 -22.56 26.05 -6.00
CA PHE A 496 -23.04 25.45 -7.24
C PHE A 496 -24.21 26.23 -7.85
N GLY A 497 -25.14 26.75 -7.02
CA GLY A 497 -26.18 27.67 -7.47
C GLY A 497 -25.63 28.96 -8.08
N MET A 498 -24.51 29.48 -7.56
CA MET A 498 -23.82 30.64 -8.15
C MET A 498 -23.14 30.31 -9.48
N ILE A 499 -22.66 29.08 -9.67
CA ILE A 499 -22.19 28.59 -10.99
C ILE A 499 -23.35 28.49 -11.98
N MET A 500 -24.53 28.00 -11.56
CA MET A 500 -25.74 28.00 -12.39
C MET A 500 -26.13 29.42 -12.83
N TRP A 501 -25.99 30.40 -11.93
CA TRP A 501 -26.20 31.81 -12.25
C TRP A 501 -25.25 32.30 -13.35
N GLU A 502 -23.96 31.97 -13.25
CA GLU A 502 -22.98 32.34 -14.27
C GLU A 502 -23.26 31.67 -15.62
N LEU A 503 -23.67 30.40 -15.65
CA LEU A 503 -24.13 29.72 -16.87
C LEU A 503 -25.42 30.33 -17.45
N THR A 504 -26.24 30.96 -16.61
CA THR A 504 -27.46 31.64 -17.04
C THR A 504 -27.17 33.01 -17.65
N THR A 505 -26.25 33.76 -17.05
CA THR A 505 -26.01 35.18 -17.35
C THR A 505 -24.77 35.46 -18.18
N GLY A 506 -23.79 34.55 -18.16
CA GLY A 506 -22.46 34.72 -18.76
C GLY A 506 -21.56 35.65 -17.95
N CYS A 507 -22.01 36.08 -16.76
CA CYS A 507 -21.30 37.02 -15.91
C CYS A 507 -21.07 36.43 -14.52
N LYS A 508 -19.97 36.82 -13.86
CA LYS A 508 -19.76 36.46 -12.45
C LYS A 508 -20.93 36.95 -11.59
N PRO A 509 -21.33 36.20 -10.56
CA PRO A 509 -22.30 36.70 -9.59
C PRO A 509 -21.77 38.01 -8.97
N PHE A 510 -22.65 39.00 -8.81
CA PHE A 510 -22.31 40.31 -8.26
C PHE A 510 -21.17 41.06 -8.96
N ALA A 511 -20.98 40.86 -10.27
CA ALA A 511 -19.90 41.51 -11.05
C ALA A 511 -19.91 43.05 -11.02
N ASN A 512 -21.03 43.67 -10.61
CA ASN A 512 -21.20 45.11 -10.48
C ASN A 512 -20.91 45.66 -9.07
N VAL A 513 -20.40 44.82 -8.16
CA VAL A 513 -20.08 45.18 -6.77
C VAL A 513 -18.61 44.90 -6.51
N GLU A 514 -17.88 45.89 -5.97
CA GLU A 514 -16.51 45.68 -5.48
C GLU A 514 -16.54 44.72 -4.29
N HIS A 515 -15.65 43.72 -4.30
CA HIS A 515 -15.57 42.66 -3.32
C HIS A 515 -14.13 42.33 -2.95
#